data_AF-C9S9I5-F1
#
_entry.id   AF-C9S9I5-F1
#
_cell.length_a   1.000
_cell.length_b   1.000
_cell.length_c   1.000
_cell.angle_alpha   90.00
_cell.angle_beta   90.00
_cell.angle_gamma   90.00
#
_symmetry.space_group_name_H-M   'P 1'
#
loop_
_entity.id
_entity.type
_entity.pdbx_description
1 polymer ?
#
loop_
_entity_poly.entity_id
_entity_poly.type
_entity_poly.pdbx_seq_one_letter_code
_entity_poly.pdbx_strand_id
1 'polypeptide(L)'
;MDSKHKSSRIKDLVQVSLAHGPHSSLRPDNSPGDGPTLPRPSPPPFRVPSVHTLTVSPQFLASTQGDLSNITAPPMFLAPTSVVEVGRCWAEHPAIFAAPALEPDPARRALLVLTHMLSSLRSQLYIAGSPTVSIKKPLNAFLGELFLASFVDAPAKATTTLVSEQVSHHPPITAMHVSDTANGIRADGYARVEMSFSGTVDIRQVGHAVLHIDRYAEDYLIPLPAVQVRGFLGGRLYPEITGVYTIPSSGAYVSEIRFSGAGLCWGGRKNGFTAVVFRRDDPRRAPIYSLEGVCSDA
;
A
#
# COMPACT_ATOMS: atom_id res chain seq x y z
N MET A 1 20.54 30.90 15.10
CA MET A 1 20.77 30.12 13.88
C MET A 1 19.50 29.32 13.64
N ASP A 2 18.63 29.85 12.79
CA ASP A 2 17.24 29.40 12.63
C ASP A 2 17.15 28.08 11.87
N SER A 3 16.69 27.03 12.55
CA SER A 3 16.21 25.81 11.91
C SER A 3 14.84 26.10 11.30
N LYS A 4 14.79 26.39 10.00
CA LYS A 4 13.54 26.44 9.26
C LYS A 4 12.97 25.02 9.14
N HIS A 5 11.92 24.72 9.90
CA HIS A 5 11.08 23.53 9.69
C HIS A 5 10.60 23.48 8.24
N LYS A 6 11.02 22.46 7.50
CA LYS A 6 10.57 22.20 6.13
C LYS A 6 9.38 21.24 6.21
N SER A 7 8.17 21.81 6.18
CA SER A 7 6.94 21.05 5.99
C SER A 7 6.73 20.82 4.49
N SER A 8 6.53 19.57 4.07
CA SER A 8 6.27 19.20 2.67
C SER A 8 5.10 18.23 2.60
N ARG A 9 4.18 18.42 1.65
CA ARG A 9 3.09 17.46 1.41
C ARG A 9 3.65 16.25 0.64
N ILE A 10 3.09 15.06 0.85
CA ILE A 10 3.50 13.84 0.11
C ILE A 10 3.52 14.09 -1.41
N LYS A 11 2.52 14.77 -1.95
CA LYS A 11 2.43 15.06 -3.39
C LYS A 11 3.64 15.84 -3.91
N ASP A 12 4.19 16.73 -3.09
CA ASP A 12 5.36 17.53 -3.44
C ASP A 12 6.63 16.67 -3.42
N LEU A 13 6.73 15.70 -2.49
CA LEU A 13 7.86 14.76 -2.44
C LEU A 13 7.82 13.74 -3.59
N VAL A 14 6.63 13.24 -3.92
CA VAL A 14 6.40 12.39 -5.10
C VAL A 14 6.76 13.16 -6.37
N GLN A 15 6.34 14.42 -6.51
CA GLN A 15 6.72 15.26 -7.65
C GLN A 15 8.23 15.60 -7.68
N VAL A 16 8.89 15.84 -6.55
CA VAL A 16 10.34 16.10 -6.51
C VAL A 16 11.16 14.88 -6.93
N SER A 17 10.73 13.66 -6.57
CA SER A 17 11.33 12.42 -7.09
C SER A 17 11.10 12.24 -8.59
N LEU A 18 9.96 12.69 -9.12
CA LEU A 18 9.63 12.58 -10.55
C LEU A 18 10.22 13.72 -11.42
N ALA A 19 10.60 14.87 -10.83
CA ALA A 19 10.99 16.09 -11.56
C ALA A 19 12.46 16.12 -12.04
N HIS A 20 13.26 15.08 -11.82
CA HIS A 20 14.68 15.02 -12.26
C HIS A 20 14.87 14.26 -13.59
N GLY A 21 14.02 14.51 -14.59
CA GLY A 21 14.18 13.97 -15.95
C GLY A 21 13.75 14.99 -17.03
N PRO A 22 14.50 15.14 -18.13
CA PRO A 22 14.21 16.15 -19.15
C PRO A 22 13.00 15.75 -20.01
N HIS A 23 12.14 16.73 -20.29
CA HIS A 23 11.03 16.64 -21.23
C HIS A 23 11.50 16.35 -22.67
N SER A 24 10.94 15.33 -23.31
CA SER A 24 10.69 15.36 -24.76
C SER A 24 9.59 14.39 -25.15
N SER A 25 8.50 14.95 -25.66
CA SER A 25 7.44 14.27 -26.41
C SER A 25 7.97 13.63 -27.68
N LEU A 26 7.50 12.44 -28.05
CA LEU A 26 7.36 11.96 -29.44
C LEU A 26 6.50 10.68 -29.46
N ARG A 27 5.39 10.70 -30.22
CA ARG A 27 4.60 9.51 -30.60
C ARG A 27 5.27 8.82 -31.79
N PRO A 28 5.03 7.51 -31.96
CA PRO A 28 4.77 7.00 -33.30
C PRO A 28 3.46 6.21 -33.39
N ASP A 29 2.74 6.57 -34.44
CA ASP A 29 1.67 5.85 -35.12
C ASP A 29 2.21 4.53 -35.70
N ASN A 30 1.42 3.45 -35.65
CA ASN A 30 1.63 2.25 -36.45
C ASN A 30 0.36 1.40 -36.44
N SER A 31 -0.45 1.57 -37.49
CA SER A 31 -1.54 0.67 -37.85
C SER A 31 -1.03 -0.41 -38.82
N PRO A 32 -1.45 -1.68 -38.68
CA PRO A 32 -1.46 -2.57 -39.83
C PRO A 32 -2.81 -3.28 -40.04
N GLY A 33 -3.36 -3.10 -41.25
CA GLY A 33 -3.91 -4.16 -42.12
C GLY A 33 -5.18 -4.89 -41.68
N ASP A 34 -6.33 -4.46 -42.22
CA ASP A 34 -7.58 -5.22 -42.22
C ASP A 34 -7.52 -6.43 -43.17
N GLY A 35 -7.76 -7.62 -42.61
CA GLY A 35 -8.15 -8.83 -43.35
C GLY A 35 -9.64 -9.14 -43.09
N PRO A 36 -10.33 -9.87 -43.98
CA PRO A 36 -11.79 -9.95 -43.98
C PRO A 36 -12.33 -10.76 -42.78
N THR A 37 -13.16 -10.12 -41.96
CA THR A 37 -13.84 -10.72 -40.80
C THR A 37 -15.20 -11.32 -41.18
N LEU A 38 -15.39 -12.61 -40.90
CA LEU A 38 -16.71 -13.27 -40.93
C LEU A 38 -17.59 -12.81 -39.75
N PRO A 39 -18.91 -12.65 -39.93
CA PRO A 39 -19.79 -12.12 -38.87
C PRO A 39 -19.98 -13.14 -37.73
N ARG A 40 -19.71 -12.72 -36.48
CA ARG A 40 -20.11 -13.44 -35.26
C ARG A 40 -21.56 -13.10 -34.90
N PRO A 41 -22.37 -14.07 -34.46
CA PRO A 41 -23.71 -13.81 -33.96
C PRO A 41 -23.67 -13.02 -32.64
N SER A 42 -24.60 -12.09 -32.48
CA SER A 42 -24.74 -11.25 -31.29
C SER A 42 -25.23 -12.05 -30.08
N PRO A 43 -24.65 -11.85 -28.88
CA PRO A 43 -25.18 -12.44 -27.67
C PRO A 43 -26.51 -11.76 -27.28
N PRO A 44 -27.43 -12.49 -26.62
CA PRO A 44 -28.70 -11.92 -26.17
C PRO A 44 -28.47 -10.80 -25.14
N PRO A 45 -29.40 -9.83 -25.03
CA PRO A 45 -29.25 -8.70 -24.13
C PRO A 45 -29.20 -9.15 -22.67
N PHE A 46 -28.07 -8.89 -22.01
CA PHE A 46 -27.90 -9.12 -20.58
C PHE A 46 -28.64 -8.01 -19.82
N ARG A 47 -29.73 -8.36 -19.12
CA ARG A 47 -30.45 -7.43 -18.23
C ARG A 47 -29.61 -7.20 -16.97
N VAL A 48 -29.11 -5.97 -16.79
CA VAL A 48 -28.46 -5.55 -15.55
C VAL A 48 -29.57 -5.38 -14.48
N PRO A 49 -29.55 -6.11 -13.35
CA PRO A 49 -30.49 -5.87 -12.28
C PRO A 49 -30.24 -4.47 -11.68
N SER A 50 -31.32 -3.77 -11.35
CA SER A 50 -31.28 -2.48 -10.66
C SER A 50 -30.40 -2.54 -9.41
N VAL A 51 -29.54 -1.54 -9.24
CA VAL A 51 -28.63 -1.40 -8.10
C VAL A 51 -29.46 -1.17 -6.83
N HIS A 52 -29.82 -2.24 -6.13
CA HIS A 52 -30.21 -2.13 -4.73
C HIS A 52 -28.94 -1.84 -3.93
N THR A 53 -28.97 -0.79 -3.10
CA THR A 53 -27.94 -0.57 -2.07
C THR A 53 -28.06 -1.72 -1.07
N LEU A 54 -27.24 -2.75 -1.27
CA LEU A 54 -27.30 -3.96 -0.46
C LEU A 54 -26.68 -3.68 0.91
N THR A 55 -27.54 -3.62 1.91
CA THR A 55 -27.14 -3.53 3.31
C THR A 55 -26.60 -4.89 3.73
N VAL A 56 -25.42 -4.93 4.37
CA VAL A 56 -24.92 -6.17 5.00
C VAL A 56 -25.98 -6.61 6.00
N SER A 57 -26.52 -7.82 5.86
CA SER A 57 -27.58 -8.26 6.77
C SER A 57 -27.02 -8.41 8.19
N PRO A 58 -27.74 -7.93 9.22
CA PRO A 58 -27.35 -8.13 10.63
C PRO A 58 -27.16 -9.61 10.98
N GLN A 59 -27.86 -10.51 10.27
CA GLN A 59 -27.75 -11.96 10.43
C GLN A 59 -26.40 -12.52 9.96
N PHE A 60 -25.80 -11.97 8.89
CA PHE A 60 -24.45 -12.36 8.46
C PHE A 60 -23.42 -11.96 9.53
N LEU A 61 -23.50 -10.73 10.04
CA LEU A 61 -22.61 -10.20 11.09
C LEU A 61 -22.79 -10.91 12.44
N ALA A 62 -24.01 -11.35 12.77
CA ALA A 62 -24.31 -12.09 14.00
C ALA A 62 -23.84 -13.55 13.93
N SER A 63 -23.78 -14.15 12.74
CA SER A 63 -23.31 -15.53 12.54
C SER A 63 -21.78 -15.67 12.53
N THR A 64 -21.06 -14.56 12.36
CA THR A 64 -19.61 -14.50 12.34
C THR A 64 -19.04 -14.14 13.72
N GLN A 65 -18.97 -15.11 14.63
CA GLN A 65 -18.15 -14.99 15.85
C GLN A 65 -16.81 -15.70 15.62
N GLY A 66 -15.68 -15.00 15.78
CA GLY A 66 -14.33 -15.59 15.71
C GLY A 66 -13.46 -15.06 14.56
N ASP A 67 -12.50 -15.90 14.13
CA ASP A 67 -11.51 -15.58 13.09
C ASP A 67 -12.14 -15.57 11.69
N LEU A 68 -12.16 -14.39 11.06
CA LEU A 68 -12.76 -14.16 9.75
C LEU A 68 -11.80 -14.44 8.58
N SER A 69 -10.53 -14.75 8.85
CA SER A 69 -9.53 -15.00 7.80
C SER A 69 -9.95 -16.16 6.89
N ASN A 70 -10.51 -17.22 7.48
CA ASN A 70 -10.92 -18.45 6.79
C ASN A 70 -12.40 -18.46 6.35
N ILE A 71 -13.19 -17.43 6.68
CA ILE A 71 -14.60 -17.38 6.30
C ILE A 71 -14.75 -16.82 4.88
N THR A 72 -15.46 -17.57 4.02
CA THR A 72 -15.83 -17.14 2.67
C THR A 72 -16.89 -16.05 2.75
N ALA A 73 -16.51 -14.83 2.37
CA ALA A 73 -17.48 -13.74 2.25
C ALA A 73 -18.38 -13.96 1.02
N PRO A 74 -19.62 -13.43 1.01
CA PRO A 74 -20.46 -13.45 -0.19
C PRO A 74 -19.72 -12.86 -1.40
N PRO A 75 -19.92 -13.37 -2.63
CA PRO A 75 -19.15 -12.97 -3.81
C PRO A 75 -19.07 -11.46 -4.07
N MET A 76 -20.09 -10.70 -3.66
CA MET A 76 -20.13 -9.24 -3.82
C MET A 76 -19.06 -8.50 -2.98
N PHE A 77 -18.59 -9.12 -1.90
CA PHE A 77 -17.51 -8.61 -1.06
C PHE A 77 -16.14 -9.14 -1.46
N LEU A 78 -16.03 -9.98 -2.49
CA LEU A 78 -14.76 -10.54 -2.95
C LEU A 78 -14.18 -9.70 -4.10
N ALA A 79 -12.87 -9.46 -4.01
CA ALA A 79 -12.09 -8.90 -5.10
C ALA A 79 -11.68 -10.03 -6.06
N PRO A 80 -11.56 -9.76 -7.37
CA PRO A 80 -11.04 -10.73 -8.34
C PRO A 80 -9.49 -10.80 -8.29
N THR A 81 -8.91 -10.72 -7.10
CA THR A 81 -7.46 -10.55 -6.87
C THR A 81 -7.05 -11.45 -5.71
N SER A 82 -6.00 -12.24 -5.90
CA SER A 82 -5.46 -13.09 -4.84
C SER A 82 -4.69 -12.29 -3.79
N VAL A 83 -4.63 -12.78 -2.55
CA VAL A 83 -3.88 -12.13 -1.48
C VAL A 83 -2.38 -12.02 -1.81
N VAL A 84 -1.81 -12.94 -2.59
CA VAL A 84 -0.41 -12.86 -3.04
C VAL A 84 -0.13 -11.66 -3.95
N GLU A 85 -1.16 -11.10 -4.60
CA GLU A 85 -1.02 -9.91 -5.46
C GLU A 85 -1.04 -8.60 -4.67
N VAL A 86 -1.57 -8.59 -3.44
CA VAL A 86 -1.72 -7.37 -2.61
C VAL A 86 -0.36 -6.70 -2.36
N GLY A 87 0.68 -7.51 -2.30
CA GLY A 87 2.07 -7.08 -2.20
C GLY A 87 2.57 -6.13 -3.29
N ARG A 88 1.88 -6.08 -4.44
CA ARG A 88 2.20 -5.20 -5.57
C ARG A 88 2.38 -3.73 -5.19
N CYS A 89 1.60 -3.23 -4.22
CA CYS A 89 1.65 -1.84 -3.77
C CYS A 89 3.04 -1.40 -3.30
N TRP A 90 3.89 -2.33 -2.85
CA TRP A 90 5.26 -2.05 -2.42
C TRP A 90 6.26 -1.94 -3.58
N ALA A 91 5.88 -2.34 -4.80
CA ALA A 91 6.76 -2.36 -5.95
C ALA A 91 6.32 -1.40 -7.08
N GLU A 92 5.06 -0.96 -7.12
CA GLU A 92 4.48 -0.28 -8.29
C GLU A 92 4.99 1.14 -8.59
N HIS A 93 5.84 1.70 -7.71
CA HIS A 93 6.48 3.00 -7.90
C HIS A 93 8.01 2.89 -7.88
N PRO A 94 8.67 2.45 -8.99
CA PRO A 94 10.10 2.18 -9.02
C PRO A 94 10.96 3.38 -8.62
N ALA A 95 10.64 4.59 -9.10
CA ALA A 95 11.37 5.80 -8.75
C ALA A 95 11.34 6.10 -7.24
N ILE A 96 10.19 5.89 -6.59
CA ILE A 96 10.05 6.11 -5.14
C ILE A 96 10.79 5.03 -4.36
N PHE A 97 10.67 3.77 -4.79
CA PHE A 97 11.38 2.65 -4.16
C PHE A 97 12.90 2.83 -4.25
N ALA A 98 13.45 3.20 -5.41
CA ALA A 98 14.88 3.34 -5.62
C ALA A 98 15.50 4.60 -4.97
N ALA A 99 14.70 5.65 -4.73
CA ALA A 99 15.19 6.95 -4.27
C ALA A 99 16.11 6.91 -3.02
N PRO A 100 15.84 6.12 -1.96
CA PRO A 100 16.73 6.02 -0.81
C PRO A 100 18.14 5.55 -1.16
N ALA A 101 18.29 4.68 -2.16
CA ALA A 101 19.60 4.16 -2.57
C ALA A 101 20.49 5.23 -3.24
N LEU A 102 19.85 6.21 -3.87
CA LEU A 102 20.50 7.29 -4.60
C LEU A 102 20.82 8.51 -3.71
N GLU A 103 20.34 8.53 -2.47
CA GLU A 103 20.44 9.69 -1.57
C GLU A 103 21.61 9.55 -0.59
N PRO A 104 22.63 10.43 -0.64
CA PRO A 104 23.78 10.38 0.28
C PRO A 104 23.47 10.84 1.70
N ASP A 105 22.51 11.75 1.92
CA ASP A 105 22.19 12.24 3.26
C ASP A 105 21.34 11.22 4.05
N PRO A 106 21.81 10.73 5.21
CA PRO A 106 21.11 9.69 5.97
C PRO A 106 19.75 10.15 6.53
N ALA A 107 19.57 11.44 6.86
CA ALA A 107 18.29 11.93 7.34
C ALA A 107 17.25 11.94 6.19
N ARG A 108 17.69 12.37 5.00
CA ARG A 108 16.88 12.39 3.79
C ARG A 108 16.59 10.98 3.27
N ARG A 109 17.52 10.02 3.41
CA ARG A 109 17.22 8.61 3.14
C ARG A 109 16.07 8.09 4.01
N ALA A 110 16.11 8.35 5.32
CA ALA A 110 15.03 7.94 6.21
C ALA A 110 13.67 8.58 5.84
N LEU A 111 13.69 9.84 5.37
CA LEU A 111 12.52 10.50 4.80
C LEU A 111 12.01 9.82 3.52
N LEU A 112 12.90 9.40 2.62
CA LEU A 112 12.53 8.71 1.38
C LEU A 112 11.97 7.31 1.64
N VAL A 113 12.51 6.56 2.61
CA VAL A 113 11.94 5.27 3.05
C VAL A 113 10.56 5.46 3.65
N LEU A 114 10.38 6.49 4.50
CA LEU A 114 9.07 6.88 5.02
C LEU A 114 8.10 7.23 3.89
N THR A 115 8.55 7.98 2.89
CA THR A 115 7.75 8.37 1.72
C THR A 115 7.33 7.14 0.91
N HIS A 116 8.24 6.18 0.73
CA HIS A 116 7.94 4.92 0.08
C HIS A 116 6.82 4.16 0.81
N MET A 117 6.93 3.99 2.13
CA MET A 117 5.86 3.36 2.92
C MET A 117 4.53 4.10 2.78
N LEU A 118 4.52 5.44 2.88
CA LEU A 118 3.28 6.21 2.77
C LEU A 118 2.65 6.13 1.37
N SER A 119 3.47 6.03 0.32
CA SER A 119 3.01 5.90 -1.07
C SER A 119 2.32 4.56 -1.35
N SER A 120 2.73 3.47 -0.69
CA SER A 120 2.12 2.15 -0.90
C SER A 120 0.75 1.98 -0.24
N LEU A 121 0.46 2.77 0.80
CA LEU A 121 -0.75 2.60 1.63
C LEU A 121 -2.05 2.72 0.85
N ARG A 122 -2.12 3.59 -0.17
CA ARG A 122 -3.34 3.76 -0.95
C ARG A 122 -3.74 2.44 -1.62
N SER A 123 -2.82 1.86 -2.38
CA SER A 123 -3.06 0.61 -3.10
C SER A 123 -3.17 -0.59 -2.16
N GLN A 124 -2.45 -0.56 -1.03
CA GLN A 124 -2.61 -1.56 0.04
C GLN A 124 -4.02 -1.56 0.65
N LEU A 125 -4.59 -0.37 0.90
CA LEU A 125 -5.88 -0.22 1.56
C LEU A 125 -7.06 -0.45 0.60
N TYR A 126 -6.94 -0.02 -0.66
CA TYR A 126 -8.02 -0.06 -1.65
C TYR A 126 -7.76 -1.12 -2.74
N ILE A 127 -7.61 -2.38 -2.31
CA ILE A 127 -7.40 -3.54 -3.19
C ILE A 127 -8.46 -3.57 -4.29
N ALA A 128 -8.01 -3.58 -5.55
CA ALA A 128 -8.84 -3.65 -6.75
C ALA A 128 -9.94 -2.57 -6.84
N GLY A 129 -9.70 -1.39 -6.28
CA GLY A 129 -10.71 -0.33 -6.24
C GLY A 129 -10.13 1.06 -5.99
N SER A 130 -10.96 1.90 -5.37
CA SER A 130 -10.62 3.28 -5.07
C SER A 130 -11.35 3.72 -3.80
N PRO A 131 -11.01 4.90 -3.23
CA PRO A 131 -11.78 5.48 -2.12
C PRO A 131 -13.26 5.70 -2.44
N THR A 132 -13.63 5.71 -3.73
CA THR A 132 -15.01 5.84 -4.20
C THR A 132 -15.72 4.50 -4.38
N VAL A 133 -15.14 3.37 -3.99
CA VAL A 133 -15.79 2.05 -4.05
C VAL A 133 -15.70 1.39 -2.66
N SER A 134 -16.68 0.54 -2.33
CA SER A 134 -16.61 -0.27 -1.11
C SER A 134 -15.44 -1.24 -1.20
N ILE A 135 -14.68 -1.39 -0.11
CA ILE A 135 -13.57 -2.34 -0.10
C ILE A 135 -14.06 -3.79 -0.24
N LYS A 136 -13.16 -4.63 -0.76
CA LYS A 136 -13.40 -6.05 -1.01
C LYS A 136 -12.28 -6.89 -0.40
N LYS A 137 -12.62 -8.09 0.06
CA LYS A 137 -11.69 -9.10 0.56
C LYS A 137 -10.99 -9.78 -0.64
N PRO A 138 -9.65 -9.84 -0.68
CA PRO A 138 -8.94 -10.61 -1.70
C PRO A 138 -9.25 -12.11 -1.56
N LEU A 139 -9.03 -12.86 -2.64
CA LEU A 139 -9.15 -14.32 -2.63
C LEU A 139 -8.07 -14.92 -1.72
N ASN A 140 -8.44 -15.97 -0.99
CA ASN A 140 -7.48 -16.73 -0.20
C ASN A 140 -6.56 -17.52 -1.13
N ALA A 141 -5.25 -17.40 -0.93
CA ALA A 141 -4.27 -18.13 -1.71
C ALA A 141 -4.10 -19.58 -1.23
N PHE A 142 -3.78 -20.48 -2.15
CA PHE A 142 -3.37 -21.85 -1.82
C PHE A 142 -1.86 -21.92 -1.54
N LEU A 143 -1.40 -22.96 -0.83
CA LEU A 143 0.02 -23.14 -0.52
C LEU A 143 0.87 -23.23 -1.81
N GLY A 144 1.92 -22.42 -1.90
CA GLY A 144 2.81 -22.35 -3.05
C GLY A 144 2.29 -21.51 -4.21
N GLU A 145 1.16 -20.80 -4.04
CA GLU A 145 0.72 -19.81 -5.02
C GLU A 145 1.75 -18.68 -5.14
N LEU A 146 2.07 -18.32 -6.38
CA LEU A 146 3.11 -17.35 -6.71
C LEU A 146 2.54 -16.19 -7.52
N PHE A 147 2.98 -14.98 -7.19
CA PHE A 147 2.79 -13.79 -8.00
C PHE A 147 4.13 -13.13 -8.29
N LEU A 148 4.43 -12.98 -9.57
CA LEU A 148 5.66 -12.37 -10.07
C LEU A 148 5.31 -11.12 -10.86
N ALA A 149 6.00 -10.01 -10.57
CA ALA A 149 5.78 -8.76 -11.29
C ALA A 149 7.08 -7.97 -11.50
N SER A 150 7.08 -7.09 -12.49
CA SER A 150 8.16 -6.15 -12.75
C SER A 150 7.56 -4.80 -13.18
N PHE A 151 8.08 -3.71 -12.62
CA PHE A 151 7.67 -2.34 -12.94
C PHE A 151 8.90 -1.54 -13.34
N VAL A 152 8.81 -0.81 -14.45
CA VAL A 152 9.93 -0.06 -15.02
C VAL A 152 9.60 1.43 -15.06
N ASP A 153 10.48 2.24 -14.50
CA ASP A 153 10.50 3.69 -14.66
C ASP A 153 11.80 4.08 -15.39
N ALA A 154 11.71 4.15 -16.72
CA ALA A 154 12.87 4.44 -17.57
C ALA A 154 13.46 5.85 -17.31
N PRO A 155 12.67 6.93 -17.16
CA PRO A 155 13.19 8.24 -16.77
C PRO A 155 13.99 8.22 -15.48
N ALA A 156 13.51 7.51 -14.44
CA ALA A 156 14.20 7.39 -13.16
C ALA A 156 15.33 6.36 -13.16
N LYS A 157 15.49 5.58 -14.25
CA LYS A 157 16.41 4.44 -14.36
C LYS A 157 16.22 3.44 -13.20
N ALA A 158 14.96 3.17 -12.86
CA ALA A 158 14.59 2.28 -11.78
C ALA A 158 13.71 1.15 -12.30
N THR A 159 14.00 -0.08 -11.86
CA THR A 159 13.18 -1.26 -12.16
C THR A 159 12.98 -2.04 -10.88
N THR A 160 11.73 -2.19 -10.45
CA THR A 160 11.37 -3.02 -9.30
C THR A 160 10.88 -4.38 -9.76
N THR A 161 11.51 -5.45 -9.30
CA THR A 161 10.99 -6.83 -9.40
C THR A 161 10.30 -7.20 -8.10
N LEU A 162 9.21 -7.96 -8.20
CA LEU A 162 8.46 -8.49 -7.06
C LEU A 162 8.30 -10.00 -7.23
N VAL A 163 8.62 -10.73 -6.17
CA VAL A 163 8.26 -12.14 -5.96
C VAL A 163 7.40 -12.20 -4.70
N SER A 164 6.20 -12.76 -4.82
CA SER A 164 5.27 -12.96 -3.70
C SER A 164 4.82 -14.42 -3.70
N GLU A 165 4.91 -15.09 -2.56
CA GLU A 165 4.60 -16.51 -2.41
C GLU A 165 3.74 -16.77 -1.19
N GLN A 166 2.71 -17.61 -1.34
CA GLN A 166 1.97 -18.15 -0.21
C GLN A 166 2.77 -19.31 0.43
N VAL A 167 3.62 -18.99 1.41
CA VAL A 167 4.52 -19.96 2.06
C VAL A 167 3.87 -20.80 3.16
N SER A 168 2.67 -20.44 3.60
CA SER A 168 1.89 -21.23 4.55
C SER A 168 0.39 -21.03 4.32
N HIS A 169 -0.40 -22.10 4.49
CA HIS A 169 -1.87 -22.05 4.37
C HIS A 169 -2.58 -22.03 5.74
N HIS A 170 -2.02 -22.71 6.75
CA HIS A 170 -2.57 -22.75 8.11
C HIS A 170 -1.46 -22.58 9.17
N PRO A 171 -1.24 -21.36 9.69
CA PRO A 171 -1.94 -20.11 9.34
C PRO A 171 -1.54 -19.56 7.95
N PRO A 172 -2.37 -18.71 7.31
CA PRO A 172 -2.03 -18.11 6.03
C PRO A 172 -0.87 -17.12 6.19
N ILE A 173 0.24 -17.36 5.50
CA ILE A 173 1.41 -16.48 5.48
C ILE A 173 1.83 -16.27 4.03
N THR A 174 1.95 -14.99 3.63
CA THR A 174 2.50 -14.58 2.35
C THR A 174 3.88 -13.97 2.60
N ALA A 175 4.91 -14.50 1.93
CA ALA A 175 6.26 -13.94 1.93
C ALA A 175 6.50 -13.17 0.63
N MET A 176 7.36 -12.16 0.69
CA MET A 176 7.61 -11.26 -0.42
C MET A 176 9.07 -10.81 -0.48
N HIS A 177 9.55 -10.63 -1.71
CA HIS A 177 10.82 -10.02 -2.04
C HIS A 177 10.59 -8.95 -3.12
N VAL A 178 11.01 -7.72 -2.85
CA VAL A 178 11.02 -6.61 -3.82
C VAL A 178 12.46 -6.16 -4.01
N SER A 179 12.90 -5.93 -5.25
CA SER A 179 14.26 -5.43 -5.48
C SER A 179 14.37 -4.50 -6.68
N ASP A 180 15.28 -3.54 -6.56
CA ASP A 180 15.90 -2.86 -7.70
C ASP A 180 17.40 -3.16 -7.64
N THR A 181 17.78 -4.23 -8.34
CA THR A 181 19.16 -4.72 -8.33
C THR A 181 20.14 -3.71 -8.93
N ALA A 182 19.70 -2.89 -9.90
CA ALA A 182 20.59 -1.93 -10.55
C ALA A 182 20.97 -0.78 -9.60
N ASN A 183 20.04 -0.38 -8.74
CA ASN A 183 20.25 0.67 -7.75
C ASN A 183 20.69 0.14 -6.36
N GLY A 184 20.78 -1.18 -6.17
CA GLY A 184 21.32 -1.80 -4.94
C GLY A 184 20.40 -1.66 -3.73
N ILE A 185 19.10 -1.89 -3.94
CA ILE A 185 18.08 -1.82 -2.88
C ILE A 185 17.09 -2.97 -2.99
N ARG A 186 16.72 -3.53 -1.84
CA ARG A 186 15.75 -4.62 -1.72
C ARG A 186 14.90 -4.49 -0.47
N ALA A 187 13.75 -5.13 -0.47
CA ALA A 187 12.91 -5.32 0.70
C ALA A 187 12.41 -6.76 0.78
N ASP A 188 12.62 -7.39 1.93
CA ASP A 188 12.18 -8.74 2.24
C ASP A 188 11.15 -8.67 3.35
N GLY A 189 10.02 -9.36 3.21
CA GLY A 189 8.97 -9.30 4.22
C GLY A 189 8.02 -10.46 4.18
N TYR A 190 7.21 -10.56 5.23
CA TYR A 190 6.10 -11.51 5.28
C TYR A 190 4.95 -10.94 6.09
N ALA A 191 3.74 -11.42 5.79
CA ALA A 191 2.54 -11.06 6.51
C ALA A 191 1.70 -12.30 6.79
N ARG A 192 1.33 -12.48 8.05
CA ARG A 192 0.20 -13.30 8.48
C ARG A 192 -0.97 -12.38 8.74
N VAL A 193 -2.11 -12.64 8.11
CA VAL A 193 -3.32 -11.86 8.32
C VAL A 193 -4.20 -12.53 9.36
N GLU A 194 -4.60 -11.77 10.37
CA GLU A 194 -5.60 -12.16 11.36
C GLU A 194 -6.76 -11.18 11.28
N MET A 195 -7.98 -11.70 11.19
CA MET A 195 -9.18 -10.87 11.09
C MET A 195 -10.11 -11.19 12.25
N SER A 196 -10.56 -10.17 12.99
CA SER A 196 -11.52 -10.31 14.07
C SER A 196 -12.71 -9.36 13.88
N PHE A 197 -13.85 -9.70 14.46
CA PHE A 197 -15.06 -8.88 14.40
C PHE A 197 -15.49 -8.42 15.79
N SER A 198 -15.60 -7.12 15.99
CA SER A 198 -15.96 -6.46 17.26
C SER A 198 -16.97 -5.32 17.05
N GLY A 199 -17.87 -5.46 16.06
CA GLY A 199 -18.72 -4.37 15.55
C GLY A 199 -18.08 -3.61 14.39
N THR A 200 -16.76 -3.69 14.26
CA THR A 200 -15.97 -3.45 13.04
C THR A 200 -15.19 -4.72 12.68
N VAL A 201 -14.68 -4.82 11.44
CA VAL A 201 -13.71 -5.88 11.10
C VAL A 201 -12.32 -5.32 11.31
N ASP A 202 -11.59 -5.88 12.27
CA ASP A 202 -10.22 -5.52 12.58
C ASP A 202 -9.26 -6.50 11.88
N ILE A 203 -8.42 -5.96 11.00
CA ILE A 203 -7.42 -6.70 10.23
C ILE A 203 -6.05 -6.40 10.83
N ARG A 204 -5.50 -7.37 11.54
CA ARG A 204 -4.15 -7.32 12.10
C ARG A 204 -3.19 -8.03 11.15
N GLN A 205 -2.09 -7.36 10.81
CA GLN A 205 -1.01 -7.93 10.02
C GLN A 205 0.15 -8.26 10.96
N VAL A 206 0.44 -9.55 11.13
CA VAL A 206 1.59 -10.03 11.92
C VAL A 206 2.76 -10.24 10.98
N GLY A 207 3.85 -9.54 11.23
CA GLY A 207 5.02 -9.58 10.37
C GLY A 207 5.63 -8.18 10.23
N HIS A 208 6.58 -8.09 9.33
CA HIS A 208 7.30 -6.86 8.99
C HIS A 208 7.99 -7.06 7.65
N ALA A 209 8.48 -5.96 7.08
CA ALA A 209 9.47 -6.00 6.02
C ALA A 209 10.78 -5.37 6.51
N VAL A 210 11.90 -5.82 5.96
CA VAL A 210 13.22 -5.21 6.12
C VAL A 210 13.64 -4.68 4.76
N LEU A 211 13.79 -3.37 4.64
CA LEU A 211 14.36 -2.73 3.47
C LEU A 211 15.85 -2.52 3.70
N HIS A 212 16.67 -2.98 2.75
CA HIS A 212 18.12 -2.89 2.80
C HIS A 212 18.65 -2.06 1.63
N ILE A 213 19.59 -1.17 1.92
CA ILE A 213 20.31 -0.36 0.93
C ILE A 213 21.80 -0.74 0.94
N ASP A 214 22.25 -1.39 -0.14
CA ASP A 214 23.58 -2.01 -0.23
C ASP A 214 24.70 -0.98 -0.03
N ARG A 215 24.59 0.18 -0.70
CA ARG A 215 25.62 1.22 -0.70
C ARG A 215 25.99 1.73 0.70
N TYR A 216 25.03 1.71 1.63
CA TYR A 216 25.20 2.24 2.97
C TYR A 216 25.18 1.17 4.05
N ALA A 217 24.98 -0.10 3.68
CA ALA A 217 24.71 -1.21 4.59
C ALA A 217 23.64 -0.82 5.63
N GLU A 218 22.57 -0.19 5.16
CA GLU A 218 21.53 0.39 6.02
C GLU A 218 20.22 -0.38 5.88
N ASP A 219 19.79 -1.00 6.99
CA ASP A 219 18.49 -1.65 7.13
C ASP A 219 17.42 -0.72 7.72
N TYR A 220 16.16 -0.90 7.30
CA TYR A 220 14.97 -0.25 7.82
C TYR A 220 13.89 -1.29 8.12
N LEU A 221 13.36 -1.27 9.34
CA LEU A 221 12.25 -2.16 9.73
C LEU A 221 10.91 -1.48 9.42
N ILE A 222 10.22 -1.95 8.39
CA ILE A 222 8.95 -1.41 7.92
C ILE A 222 7.81 -2.20 8.59
N PRO A 223 6.95 -1.54 9.40
CA PRO A 223 5.82 -2.19 10.02
C PRO A 223 4.67 -2.38 9.03
N LEU A 224 3.80 -3.35 9.31
CA LEU A 224 2.54 -3.53 8.60
C LEU A 224 1.39 -2.95 9.43
N PRO A 225 0.75 -1.84 9.00
CA PRO A 225 -0.31 -1.22 9.79
C PRO A 225 -1.54 -2.11 9.95
N ALA A 226 -2.14 -2.10 11.13
CA ALA A 226 -3.46 -2.68 11.34
C ALA A 226 -4.52 -1.81 10.66
N VAL A 227 -5.54 -2.46 10.09
CA VAL A 227 -6.62 -1.81 9.34
C VAL A 227 -7.94 -2.16 9.98
N GLN A 228 -8.77 -1.15 10.23
CA GLN A 228 -10.15 -1.34 10.65
C GLN A 228 -11.07 -1.08 9.47
N VAL A 229 -11.96 -2.03 9.17
CA VAL A 229 -13.02 -1.84 8.19
C VAL A 229 -14.22 -1.21 8.90
N ARG A 230 -14.60 -0.03 8.43
CA ARG A 230 -15.72 0.76 8.98
C ARG A 230 -16.78 0.97 7.90
N GLY A 231 -17.91 1.58 8.29
CA GLY A 231 -18.97 1.96 7.36
C GLY A 231 -20.09 0.93 7.14
N PHE A 232 -20.17 -0.10 7.99
CA PHE A 232 -21.24 -1.11 7.96
C PHE A 232 -22.64 -0.51 8.04
N LEU A 233 -22.88 0.46 8.94
CA LEU A 233 -24.18 1.13 9.09
C LEU A 233 -24.60 1.94 7.86
N GLY A 234 -23.63 2.51 7.13
CA GLY A 234 -23.88 3.33 5.94
C GLY A 234 -23.86 2.55 4.63
N GLY A 235 -23.72 1.21 4.68
CA GLY A 235 -23.68 0.35 3.49
C GLY A 235 -22.44 0.54 2.60
N ARG A 236 -21.42 1.30 3.06
CA ARG A 236 -20.21 1.59 2.29
C ARG A 236 -18.98 1.34 3.13
N LEU A 237 -18.35 0.19 2.90
CA LEU A 237 -17.18 -0.22 3.66
C LEU A 237 -15.94 0.56 3.23
N TYR A 238 -15.17 1.04 4.19
CA TYR A 238 -13.90 1.70 3.95
C TYR A 238 -12.84 1.27 4.98
N PRO A 239 -11.57 1.23 4.57
CA PRO A 239 -10.48 0.87 5.45
C PRO A 239 -9.99 2.12 6.19
N GLU A 240 -9.62 1.94 7.45
CA GLU A 240 -9.09 3.01 8.28
C GLU A 240 -7.87 2.53 9.08
N ILE A 241 -6.75 3.24 8.96
CA ILE A 241 -5.56 3.01 9.79
C ILE A 241 -5.60 4.01 10.96
N THR A 242 -5.31 3.52 12.16
CA THR A 242 -5.13 4.35 13.35
C THR A 242 -3.91 3.89 14.15
N GLY A 243 -3.43 4.74 15.05
CA GLY A 243 -2.32 4.43 15.95
C GLY A 243 -0.99 5.04 15.54
N VAL A 244 0.06 4.64 16.25
CA VAL A 244 1.42 5.14 16.06
C VAL A 244 2.31 3.98 15.61
N TYR A 245 3.06 4.20 14.54
CA TYR A 245 3.98 3.25 13.95
C TYR A 245 5.35 3.89 13.81
N THR A 246 6.41 3.07 13.90
CA THR A 246 7.79 3.54 13.78
C THR A 246 8.54 2.73 12.75
N ILE A 247 9.38 3.40 11.96
CA ILE A 247 10.36 2.79 11.07
C ILE A 247 11.75 3.10 11.64
N PRO A 248 12.30 2.24 12.50
CA PRO A 248 13.69 2.39 12.92
C PRO A 248 14.61 2.00 11.77
N SER A 249 15.67 2.78 11.53
CA SER A 249 16.78 2.35 10.69
C SER A 249 17.87 1.66 11.52
N SER A 250 18.89 1.08 10.90
CA SER A 250 20.13 0.68 11.57
C SER A 250 21.04 1.88 11.83
N GLY A 251 20.92 2.94 11.01
CA GLY A 251 21.61 4.23 11.13
C GLY A 251 21.10 5.11 12.29
N ALA A 252 21.27 6.42 12.16
CA ALA A 252 21.02 7.37 13.26
C ALA A 252 19.57 7.89 13.35
N TYR A 253 18.68 7.52 12.44
CA TYR A 253 17.36 8.14 12.30
C TYR A 253 16.21 7.15 12.53
N VAL A 254 15.09 7.69 13.00
CA VAL A 254 13.84 6.96 13.19
C VAL A 254 12.71 7.80 12.60
N SER A 255 11.82 7.14 11.88
CA SER A 255 10.58 7.74 11.41
C SER A 255 9.43 7.31 12.33
N GLU A 256 8.59 8.24 12.77
CA GLU A 256 7.34 7.95 13.49
C GLU A 256 6.16 8.46 12.68
N ILE A 257 5.11 7.66 12.58
CA ILE A 257 3.88 7.94 11.84
C ILE A 257 2.71 7.80 12.79
N ARG A 258 1.89 8.83 12.88
CA ARG A 258 0.64 8.85 13.63
C ARG A 258 -0.52 8.92 12.67
N PHE A 259 -1.26 7.82 12.53
CA PHE A 259 -2.48 7.77 11.75
C PHE A 259 -3.69 8.18 12.59
N SER A 260 -4.63 8.82 11.93
CA SER A 260 -5.86 9.35 12.49
C SER A 260 -7.04 9.07 11.55
N GLY A 261 -8.17 8.73 12.14
CA GLY A 261 -9.39 8.36 11.42
C GLY A 261 -10.48 9.42 11.52
N ALA A 262 -11.54 9.24 10.72
CA ALA A 262 -12.77 10.00 10.83
C ALA A 262 -13.49 9.65 12.13
N GLY A 263 -13.42 10.53 13.12
CA GLY A 263 -14.16 10.38 14.38
C GLY A 263 -13.49 10.87 15.64
N LEU A 264 -12.22 11.33 15.61
CA LEU A 264 -11.59 11.86 16.82
C LEU A 264 -12.04 13.30 17.14
N CYS A 265 -12.52 14.04 16.14
CA CYS A 265 -13.15 15.36 16.26
C CYS A 265 -14.15 15.54 15.09
N TRP A 266 -15.25 16.27 15.30
CA TRP A 266 -16.23 16.67 14.26
C TRP A 266 -15.54 17.45 13.11
N GLY A 267 -14.95 16.74 12.15
CA GLY A 267 -14.12 17.30 11.08
C GLY A 267 -12.89 16.48 10.66
N GLY A 268 -12.61 15.35 11.33
CA GLY A 268 -11.48 14.47 10.96
C GLY A 268 -11.62 13.86 9.56
N ARG A 269 -10.55 13.88 8.77
CA ARG A 269 -10.48 13.21 7.46
C ARG A 269 -10.16 11.73 7.67
N LYS A 270 -10.78 10.85 6.87
CA LYS A 270 -10.44 9.42 6.83
C LYS A 270 -8.96 9.27 6.43
N ASN A 271 -8.25 8.35 7.07
CA ASN A 271 -6.85 8.02 6.73
C ASN A 271 -5.89 9.22 6.77
N GLY A 272 -6.11 10.18 7.69
CA GLY A 272 -5.18 11.27 7.91
C GLY A 272 -3.93 10.80 8.64
N PHE A 273 -2.78 11.38 8.36
CA PHE A 273 -1.55 11.07 9.10
C PHE A 273 -0.71 12.33 9.35
N THR A 274 0.10 12.25 10.41
CA THR A 274 1.27 13.11 10.62
C THR A 274 2.48 12.20 10.80
N ALA A 275 3.62 12.57 10.25
CA ALA A 275 4.84 11.78 10.35
C ALA A 275 6.05 12.69 10.57
N VAL A 276 7.01 12.19 11.33
CA VAL A 276 8.25 12.91 11.65
C VAL A 276 9.45 12.00 11.49
N VAL A 277 10.58 12.58 11.07
CA VAL A 277 11.89 11.94 11.10
C VAL A 277 12.75 12.67 12.12
N PHE A 278 13.34 11.94 13.06
CA PHE A 278 14.19 12.50 14.11
C PHE A 278 15.42 11.62 14.35
N ARG A 279 16.42 12.16 15.04
CA ARG A 279 17.61 11.38 15.42
C ARG A 279 17.29 10.45 16.60
N ARG A 280 17.73 9.20 16.54
CA ARG A 280 17.56 8.20 17.59
C ARG A 280 18.14 8.64 18.94
N ASP A 281 19.27 9.33 18.90
CA ASP A 281 20.03 9.78 20.08
C ASP A 281 19.48 11.07 20.72
N ASP A 282 18.52 11.75 20.08
CA ASP A 282 17.91 12.95 20.63
C ASP A 282 16.76 12.59 21.59
N PRO A 283 16.91 12.81 22.91
CA PRO A 283 15.86 12.51 23.88
C PRO A 283 14.60 13.36 23.68
N ARG A 284 14.72 14.52 23.03
CA ARG A 284 13.58 15.39 22.71
C ARG A 284 12.83 14.95 21.46
N ARG A 285 13.37 14.01 20.68
CA ARG A 285 12.85 13.57 19.39
C ARG A 285 12.51 14.76 18.48
N ALA A 286 13.39 15.76 18.44
CA ALA A 286 13.12 16.97 17.68
C ALA A 286 12.99 16.62 16.18
N PRO A 287 11.88 16.99 15.52
CA PRO A 287 11.66 16.63 14.13
C PRO A 287 12.63 17.38 13.21
N ILE A 288 13.31 16.63 12.36
CA ILE A 288 14.16 17.13 11.27
C ILE A 288 13.31 17.34 10.02
N TYR A 289 12.43 16.38 9.77
CA TYR A 289 11.42 16.44 8.73
C TYR A 289 10.04 16.18 9.33
N SER A 290 9.02 16.79 8.73
CA SER A 290 7.62 16.56 9.08
C SER A 290 6.79 16.46 7.82
N LEU A 291 5.90 15.47 7.78
CA LEU A 291 4.92 15.26 6.72
C LEU A 291 3.53 15.22 7.34
N GLU A 292 2.56 15.72 6.62
CA GLU A 292 1.15 15.58 6.94
C GLU A 292 0.36 15.33 5.66
N GLY A 293 -0.75 14.61 5.78
CA GLY A 293 -1.59 14.35 4.63
C GLY A 293 -2.66 13.32 4.90
N VAL A 294 -3.15 12.74 3.81
CA VAL A 294 -4.16 11.69 3.80
C VAL A 294 -3.65 10.55 2.94
N CYS A 295 -3.58 9.34 3.49
CA CYS A 295 -2.99 8.19 2.80
C CYS A 295 -3.79 7.75 1.57
N SER A 296 -5.10 8.04 1.53
CA SER A 296 -5.93 7.76 0.36
C SER A 296 -5.70 8.72 -0.82
N ASP A 297 -5.05 9.86 -0.57
CA ASP A 297 -4.77 10.89 -1.58
C ASP A 297 -3.35 10.80 -2.13
N ALA A 298 -2.52 9.92 -1.55
CA ALA A 298 -1.17 9.62 -2.01
C ALA A 298 -1.17 8.98 -3.40
#